data_AF-A0A2S2E2R3-F1
#
_entry.id   AF-A0A2S2E2R3-F1
#
_cell.length_a   1.000
_cell.length_b   1.000
_cell.length_c   1.000
_cell.angle_alpha   90.00
_cell.angle_beta   90.00
_cell.angle_gamma   90.00
#
_symmetry.space_group_name_H-M   'P 1'
#
loop_
_entity.id
_entity.type
_entity.pdbx_description
1 polymer ?
#
loop_
_entity_poly.entity_id
_entity_poly.type
_entity_poly.pdbx_seq_one_letter_code
_entity_poly.pdbx_strand_id
1 'polypeptide(L)'
;MKPWHFAILAIGVIIVSKILSKPKLKHFAPSEFGAWYPLMNSELLQKLDALREELGSPIHVSPVNGALGRHGGSGDHSQHNVDMWGEVRAIDVFPTLNGEYITTAQQRQTVYDAARKVGFTGIGLYTDTQPGNMLHVDVRTDKTESQPALWSRVGGDYMGIGEVLA
;
A
#
# COMPACT_ATOMS: atom_id res chain seq x y z
N MET A 1 26.63 29.10 22.82
CA MET A 1 26.60 27.95 21.90
C MET A 1 25.22 27.91 21.23
N LYS A 2 25.15 27.92 19.90
CA LYS A 2 23.87 28.05 19.17
C LYS A 2 23.09 26.71 19.21
N PRO A 3 21.83 26.67 19.69
CA PRO A 3 21.07 25.42 19.93
C PRO A 3 20.68 24.63 18.67
N TRP A 4 21.04 25.12 17.48
CA TRP A 4 20.57 24.59 16.21
C TRP A 4 21.38 23.39 15.69
N HIS A 5 22.62 23.20 16.18
CA HIS A 5 23.47 22.10 15.70
C HIS A 5 23.09 20.74 16.31
N PHE A 6 22.47 20.72 17.50
CA PHE A 6 22.01 19.48 18.14
C PHE A 6 20.70 18.95 17.53
N ALA A 7 19.80 19.83 17.09
CA ALA A 7 18.53 19.44 16.50
C ALA A 7 18.67 18.70 15.16
N ILE A 8 19.60 19.15 14.30
CA ILE A 8 19.86 18.53 12.99
C ILE A 8 20.42 17.11 13.17
N LEU A 9 21.30 16.92 14.16
CA LEU A 9 21.91 15.62 14.44
C LEU A 9 20.88 14.60 14.98
N ALA A 10 19.98 15.02 15.87
CA ALA A 10 18.95 14.15 16.44
C ALA A 10 17.92 13.70 15.39
N ILE A 11 17.46 14.61 14.52
CA ILE A 11 16.50 14.29 13.44
C ILE A 11 17.11 13.29 12.44
N GLY A 12 18.38 13.49 12.06
CA GLY A 12 19.10 12.58 11.19
C GLY A 12 19.21 11.16 11.76
N VAL A 13 19.54 11.03 13.05
CA VAL A 13 19.67 9.73 13.73
C VAL A 13 18.32 8.98 13.78
N ILE A 14 17.21 9.67 14.05
CA ILE A 14 15.88 9.06 14.10
C ILE A 14 15.45 8.53 12.73
N ILE A 15 15.68 9.30 11.66
CA ILE A 15 15.33 8.87 10.29
C ILE A 15 16.16 7.66 9.89
N VAL A 16 17.47 7.67 10.14
CA VAL A 16 18.36 6.54 9.83
C VAL A 16 17.92 5.28 10.59
N SER A 17 17.62 5.41 11.89
CA SER A 17 17.12 4.29 12.71
C SER A 17 15.82 3.69 12.16
N LYS A 18 14.86 4.54 11.77
CA LYS A 18 13.59 4.09 11.16
C LYS A 18 13.77 3.41 9.81
N ILE A 19 14.77 3.80 9.02
CA ILE A 19 15.10 3.14 7.75
C ILE A 19 15.74 1.78 8.02
N LEU A 20 16.70 1.72 8.95
CA LEU A 20 17.42 0.48 9.29
C LEU A 20 16.52 -0.56 9.96
N SER A 21 15.40 -0.14 10.57
CA SER A 21 14.41 -1.06 11.15
C SER A 21 13.42 -1.63 10.13
N LYS A 22 13.43 -1.17 8.87
CA LYS A 22 12.56 -1.73 7.83
C LYS A 22 13.05 -3.10 7.36
N PRO A 23 12.11 -4.00 6.99
CA PRO A 23 12.47 -5.29 6.43
C PRO A 23 13.27 -5.11 5.13
N LYS A 24 14.21 -6.01 4.88
CA LYS A 24 14.88 -6.11 3.58
C LYS A 24 13.91 -6.78 2.59
N LEU A 25 13.52 -6.06 1.56
CA LEU A 25 12.59 -6.54 0.52
C LEU A 25 13.38 -7.11 -0.66
N LYS A 26 12.84 -8.15 -1.31
CA LYS A 26 13.45 -8.80 -2.48
C LYS A 26 13.18 -8.00 -3.76
N HIS A 27 11.98 -7.46 -3.89
CA HIS A 27 11.47 -6.90 -5.13
C HIS A 27 11.36 -5.39 -5.14
N PHE A 28 11.20 -4.77 -3.96
CA PHE A 28 11.02 -3.33 -3.84
C PHE A 28 12.25 -2.63 -3.26
N ALA A 29 12.61 -1.50 -3.85
CA ALA A 29 13.60 -0.59 -3.32
C ALA A 29 12.94 0.50 -2.44
N PRO A 30 13.62 0.99 -1.39
CA PRO A 30 13.13 2.10 -0.57
C PRO A 30 12.68 3.34 -1.38
N SER A 31 13.35 3.63 -2.50
CA SER A 31 13.04 4.77 -3.37
C SER A 31 11.65 4.70 -4.00
N GLU A 32 11.06 3.51 -4.16
CA GLU A 32 9.70 3.35 -4.71
C GLU A 32 8.62 3.87 -3.76
N PHE A 33 8.93 4.00 -2.47
CA PHE A 33 8.04 4.55 -1.46
C PHE A 33 8.37 6.01 -1.11
N GLY A 34 9.45 6.56 -1.68
CA GLY A 34 9.91 7.93 -1.49
C GLY A 34 10.03 8.33 -0.01
N ALA A 35 9.56 9.53 0.31
CA ALA A 35 9.62 10.08 1.67
C ALA A 35 8.77 9.29 2.69
N TRP A 36 7.82 8.47 2.22
CA TRP A 36 6.96 7.67 3.10
C TRP A 36 7.67 6.42 3.62
N TYR A 37 8.74 5.95 2.98
CA TYR A 37 9.42 4.69 3.34
C TYR A 37 9.70 4.54 4.85
N PRO A 38 10.27 5.53 5.56
CA PRO A 38 10.54 5.39 7.00
C PRO A 38 9.28 5.25 7.86
N LEU A 39 8.13 5.68 7.33
CA LEU A 39 6.82 5.65 8.00
C LEU A 39 5.95 4.46 7.56
N MET A 40 6.35 3.69 6.54
CA MET A 40 5.58 2.51 6.10
C MET A 40 5.53 1.45 7.18
N ASN A 41 4.37 0.86 7.42
CA ASN A 41 4.23 -0.31 8.29
C ASN A 41 5.07 -1.49 7.75
N SER A 42 5.80 -2.19 8.62
CA SER A 42 6.70 -3.27 8.19
C SER A 42 5.97 -4.50 7.65
N GLU A 43 4.80 -4.84 8.21
CA GLU A 43 3.96 -5.94 7.72
C GLU A 43 3.41 -5.63 6.33
N LEU A 44 2.95 -4.40 6.10
CA LEU A 44 2.53 -3.91 4.78
C LEU A 44 3.63 -4.11 3.74
N LEU A 45 4.87 -3.71 4.05
CA LEU A 45 6.01 -3.87 3.13
C LEU A 45 6.31 -5.34 2.83
N GLN A 46 6.28 -6.21 3.84
CA GLN A 46 6.51 -7.64 3.66
C GLN A 46 5.42 -8.30 2.82
N LYS A 47 4.16 -7.99 3.09
CA LYS A 47 3.02 -8.49 2.32
C LYS A 47 3.04 -7.98 0.88
N LEU A 48 3.46 -6.74 0.65
CA LEU A 48 3.61 -6.22 -0.71
C LEU A 48 4.70 -6.96 -1.50
N ASP A 49 5.84 -7.24 -0.86
CA ASP A 49 6.94 -8.02 -1.45
C ASP A 49 6.50 -9.46 -1.76
N ALA A 50 5.77 -10.10 -0.83
CA ALA A 50 5.21 -11.43 -1.02
C ALA A 50 4.14 -11.46 -2.12
N LEU A 51 3.32 -10.41 -2.26
CA LEU A 51 2.34 -10.30 -3.34
C LEU A 51 3.03 -10.24 -4.71
N ARG A 52 4.15 -9.52 -4.81
CA ARG A 52 4.93 -9.46 -6.06
C ARG A 52 5.57 -10.81 -6.39
N GLU A 53 6.04 -11.56 -5.39
CA GLU A 53 6.48 -12.94 -5.59
C GLU A 53 5.33 -13.85 -6.05
N GLU A 54 4.17 -13.77 -5.40
CA GLU A 54 2.98 -14.60 -5.71
C GLU A 54 2.45 -14.35 -7.12
N LEU A 55 2.40 -13.09 -7.57
CA LEU A 55 1.98 -12.76 -8.93
C LEU A 55 3.03 -13.12 -9.98
N GLY A 56 4.30 -13.27 -9.59
CA GLY A 56 5.42 -13.49 -10.52
C GLY A 56 5.61 -12.35 -11.54
N SER A 57 5.02 -11.17 -11.30
CA SER A 57 4.96 -10.05 -12.23
C SER A 57 5.13 -8.71 -11.51
N PRO A 58 5.66 -7.65 -12.17
CA PRO A 58 5.83 -6.35 -11.54
C PRO A 58 4.55 -5.74 -10.95
N ILE A 59 4.74 -5.02 -9.85
CA ILE A 59 3.72 -4.19 -9.21
C ILE A 59 4.30 -2.79 -9.12
N HIS A 60 3.59 -1.80 -9.65
CA HIS A 60 4.05 -0.41 -9.66
C HIS A 60 3.30 0.42 -8.62
N VAL A 61 4.01 1.12 -7.76
CA VAL A 61 3.39 2.06 -6.82
C VAL A 61 2.73 3.20 -7.61
N SER A 62 1.48 3.53 -7.26
CA SER A 62 0.79 4.63 -7.92
C SER A 62 1.50 5.97 -7.65
N PRO A 63 1.73 6.79 -8.68
CA PRO A 63 2.40 8.09 -8.52
C PRO A 63 1.47 9.19 -7.99
N VAL A 64 0.18 8.90 -7.81
CA VAL A 64 -0.82 9.88 -7.39
C VAL A 64 -0.55 10.30 -5.94
N ASN A 65 -0.66 11.61 -5.67
CA ASN A 65 -0.57 12.13 -4.32
C ASN A 65 -1.60 11.44 -3.40
N GLY A 66 -1.11 10.85 -2.32
CA GLY A 66 -1.94 10.10 -1.38
C GLY A 66 -2.10 8.61 -1.68
N ALA A 67 -1.46 8.08 -2.73
CA ALA A 67 -1.38 6.63 -2.96
C ALA A 67 -0.60 5.86 -1.87
N LEU A 68 0.25 6.57 -1.12
CA LEU A 68 1.05 6.03 -0.02
C LEU A 68 0.59 6.64 1.31
N GLY A 69 1.24 7.70 1.78
CA GLY A 69 0.85 8.38 3.01
C GLY A 69 0.04 9.65 2.76
N ARG A 70 -0.75 10.03 3.75
CA ARG A 70 -1.50 11.30 3.83
C ARG A 70 -1.41 11.86 5.25
N HIS A 71 -1.60 13.17 5.34
CA HIS A 71 -1.82 13.89 6.60
C HIS A 71 -3.26 14.37 6.64
N GLY A 72 -4.15 13.54 7.19
CA GLY A 72 -5.59 13.80 7.26
C GLY A 72 -6.06 14.34 8.62
N GLY A 73 -5.14 14.48 9.59
CA GLY A 73 -5.48 14.76 11.00
C GLY A 73 -6.07 13.55 11.72
N SER A 74 -6.33 13.67 13.03
CA SER A 74 -6.74 12.53 13.88
C SER A 74 -8.18 12.05 13.68
N GLY A 75 -9.00 12.75 12.88
CA GLY A 75 -10.37 12.35 12.57
C GLY A 75 -10.52 11.54 11.28
N ASP A 76 -9.47 11.44 10.45
CA ASP A 76 -9.49 10.66 9.22
C ASP A 76 -8.98 9.23 9.48
N HIS A 77 -9.89 8.26 9.41
CA HIS A 77 -9.60 6.85 9.66
C HIS A 77 -9.01 6.09 8.45
N SER A 78 -8.67 6.78 7.35
CA SER A 78 -7.98 6.19 6.21
C SER A 78 -6.69 5.48 6.64
N GLN A 79 -6.44 4.29 6.12
CA GLN A 79 -5.22 3.54 6.40
C GLN A 79 -3.96 4.19 5.78
N HIS A 80 -4.13 5.17 4.89
CA HIS A 80 -3.01 6.00 4.41
C HIS A 80 -2.58 7.08 5.43
N ASN A 81 -3.38 7.36 6.47
CA ASN A 81 -3.21 8.54 7.32
C ASN A 81 -2.22 8.33 8.48
N VAL A 82 -1.04 8.93 8.38
CA VAL A 82 -0.02 8.78 9.42
C VAL A 82 -0.34 9.53 10.70
N ASP A 83 -1.20 10.55 10.66
CA ASP A 83 -1.58 11.32 11.85
C ASP A 83 -2.48 10.49 12.78
N MET A 84 -3.27 9.58 12.20
CA MET A 84 -4.15 8.68 12.92
C MET A 84 -3.42 7.43 13.45
N TRP A 85 -2.54 6.85 12.62
CA TRP A 85 -1.96 5.53 12.92
C TRP A 85 -0.49 5.57 13.36
N GLY A 86 0.19 6.71 13.21
CA GLY A 86 1.63 6.85 13.43
C GLY A 86 2.51 6.24 12.33
N GLU A 87 1.90 5.63 11.32
CA GLU A 87 2.53 4.93 10.21
C GLU A 87 1.58 4.85 9.00
N VAL A 88 2.12 4.56 7.82
CA VAL A 88 1.33 4.28 6.62
C VAL A 88 0.95 2.81 6.60
N ARG A 89 -0.34 2.50 6.56
CA ARG A 89 -0.88 1.13 6.59
C ARG A 89 -1.53 0.70 5.28
N ALA A 90 -1.62 1.58 4.29
CA ALA A 90 -2.17 1.30 2.97
C ALA A 90 -1.26 1.73 1.83
N ILE A 91 -1.45 1.10 0.68
CA ILE A 91 -0.82 1.48 -0.57
C ILE A 91 -1.75 1.21 -1.76
N ASP A 92 -1.76 2.15 -2.69
CA ASP A 92 -2.39 2.04 -4.00
C ASP A 92 -1.34 1.66 -5.05
N VAL A 93 -1.55 0.56 -5.76
CA VAL A 93 -0.61 0.00 -6.74
C VAL A 93 -1.29 -0.41 -8.05
N PHE A 94 -0.49 -0.49 -9.11
CA PHE A 94 -0.87 -1.02 -10.42
C PHE A 94 -0.13 -2.33 -10.66
N PRO A 95 -0.78 -3.48 -10.40
CA PRO A 95 -0.21 -4.77 -10.73
C PRO A 95 -0.26 -5.01 -12.23
N THR A 96 0.69 -5.81 -12.70
CA THR A 96 0.74 -6.31 -14.07
C THR A 96 0.57 -7.82 -14.07
N LEU A 97 0.07 -8.39 -15.16
CA LEU A 97 0.11 -9.82 -15.45
C LEU A 97 0.65 -10.01 -16.86
N ASN A 98 1.67 -10.86 -17.03
CA ASN A 98 2.39 -11.05 -18.30
C ASN A 98 2.94 -9.73 -18.88
N GLY A 99 3.35 -8.79 -18.02
CA GLY A 99 3.90 -7.50 -18.42
C GLY A 99 2.86 -6.43 -18.79
N GLU A 100 1.56 -6.73 -18.72
CA GLU A 100 0.49 -5.78 -19.02
C GLU A 100 -0.28 -5.39 -17.77
N TYR A 101 -0.70 -4.13 -17.67
CA TYR A 101 -1.58 -3.69 -16.59
C TYR A 101 -2.92 -4.41 -16.66
N ILE A 102 -3.44 -4.78 -15.48
CA ILE A 102 -4.71 -5.49 -15.41
C ILE A 102 -5.89 -4.59 -15.84
N THR A 103 -6.82 -5.13 -16.63
CA THR A 103 -8.00 -4.40 -17.13
C THR A 103 -9.28 -5.25 -17.15
N THR A 104 -9.16 -6.59 -17.08
CA THR A 104 -10.31 -7.51 -17.16
C THR A 104 -10.72 -8.05 -15.78
N ALA A 105 -11.96 -8.53 -15.67
CA ALA A 105 -12.47 -9.13 -14.43
C ALA A 105 -11.65 -10.36 -13.99
N GLN A 106 -11.23 -11.20 -14.93
CA GLN A 106 -10.42 -12.38 -14.63
C GLN A 106 -9.01 -12.02 -14.12
N GLN A 107 -8.40 -10.98 -14.66
CA GLN A 107 -7.11 -10.47 -14.16
C GLN A 107 -7.27 -9.88 -12.76
N ARG A 108 -8.35 -9.12 -12.52
CA ARG A 108 -8.70 -8.62 -11.18
C ARG A 108 -8.93 -9.75 -10.18
N GLN A 109 -9.62 -10.82 -10.57
CA GLN A 109 -9.82 -12.03 -9.76
C GLN A 109 -8.48 -12.65 -9.37
N THR A 110 -7.57 -12.83 -10.33
CA THR A 110 -6.22 -13.37 -10.08
C THR A 110 -5.46 -12.53 -9.05
N VAL A 111 -5.47 -11.20 -9.21
CA VAL A 111 -4.80 -10.28 -8.29
C VAL A 111 -5.45 -10.26 -6.91
N TYR A 112 -6.78 -10.30 -6.86
CA TYR A 112 -7.53 -10.41 -5.61
C TYR A 112 -7.17 -11.69 -4.86
N ASP A 113 -7.18 -12.84 -5.53
CA ASP A 113 -6.86 -14.13 -4.92
C ASP A 113 -5.43 -14.17 -4.38
N ALA A 114 -4.47 -13.59 -5.10
CA ALA A 114 -3.10 -13.44 -4.62
C ALA A 114 -3.03 -12.54 -3.38
N ALA A 115 -3.72 -11.40 -3.37
CA ALA A 115 -3.77 -10.50 -2.21
C ALA A 115 -4.43 -11.16 -0.98
N ARG A 116 -5.49 -11.96 -1.19
CA ARG A 116 -6.12 -12.79 -0.16
C ARG A 116 -5.14 -13.82 0.40
N LYS A 117 -4.43 -14.54 -0.47
CA LYS A 117 -3.48 -15.59 -0.11
C LYS A 117 -2.30 -15.07 0.70
N VAL A 118 -1.82 -13.87 0.38
CA VAL A 118 -0.75 -13.19 1.13
C VAL A 118 -1.23 -12.62 2.47
N GLY A 119 -2.54 -12.57 2.70
CA GLY A 119 -3.12 -12.19 3.98
C GLY A 119 -3.37 -10.70 4.14
N PHE A 120 -3.59 -9.94 3.06
CA PHE A 120 -4.05 -8.56 3.22
C PHE A 120 -5.43 -8.51 3.88
N THR A 121 -5.60 -7.54 4.78
CA THR A 121 -6.80 -7.38 5.61
C THR A 121 -7.71 -6.24 5.16
N GLY A 122 -7.26 -5.40 4.23
CA GLY A 122 -8.08 -4.52 3.41
C GLY A 122 -7.68 -4.64 1.95
N ILE A 123 -8.65 -4.86 1.07
CA ILE A 123 -8.44 -5.07 -0.35
C ILE A 123 -9.49 -4.29 -1.13
N GLY A 124 -9.03 -3.35 -1.94
CA GLY A 124 -9.84 -2.55 -2.85
C GLY A 124 -9.44 -2.77 -4.31
N LEU A 125 -10.39 -2.79 -5.24
CA LEU A 125 -10.12 -2.82 -6.68
C LEU A 125 -10.82 -1.68 -7.40
N TYR A 126 -10.06 -0.82 -8.09
CA TYR A 126 -10.60 0.36 -8.77
C TYR A 126 -10.47 0.19 -10.28
N THR A 127 -11.59 0.29 -11.00
CA THR A 127 -11.63 0.10 -12.46
C THR A 127 -11.62 1.41 -13.25
N ASP A 128 -11.63 2.54 -12.53
CA ASP A 128 -11.72 3.91 -13.05
C ASP A 128 -10.38 4.66 -13.02
N THR A 129 -9.28 3.91 -12.89
CA THR A 129 -7.92 4.44 -12.78
C THR A 129 -7.10 4.21 -14.05
N GLN A 130 -5.97 4.89 -14.15
CA GLN A 130 -4.97 4.73 -15.22
C GLN A 130 -3.59 4.50 -14.59
N PRO A 131 -2.69 3.69 -15.20
CA PRO A 131 -2.77 3.13 -16.56
C PRO A 131 -3.58 1.82 -16.71
N GLY A 132 -4.10 1.29 -15.61
CA GLY A 132 -4.99 0.13 -15.60
C GLY A 132 -5.84 0.12 -14.34
N ASN A 133 -6.38 -1.04 -13.99
CA ASN A 133 -7.13 -1.18 -12.74
C ASN A 133 -6.14 -1.19 -11.57
N MET A 134 -6.44 -0.35 -10.58
CA MET A 134 -5.63 -0.19 -9.38
C MET A 134 -6.06 -1.20 -8.32
N LEU A 135 -5.08 -1.77 -7.65
CA LEU A 135 -5.26 -2.52 -6.43
C LEU A 135 -4.90 -1.61 -5.25
N HIS A 136 -5.83 -1.45 -4.33
CA HIS A 136 -5.57 -0.94 -3.00
C HIS A 136 -5.36 -2.11 -2.05
N VAL A 137 -4.31 -2.07 -1.23
CA VAL A 137 -4.10 -3.02 -0.14
C VAL A 137 -3.72 -2.31 1.14
N ASP A 138 -4.20 -2.84 2.27
CA ASP A 138 -3.88 -2.33 3.59
C ASP A 138 -3.79 -3.44 4.67
N VAL A 139 -3.16 -3.08 5.79
CA VAL A 139 -3.08 -3.91 7.01
C VAL A 139 -3.87 -3.25 8.15
N ARG A 140 -4.80 -4.00 8.75
CA ARG A 140 -5.72 -3.54 9.78
C ARG A 140 -5.67 -4.46 10.98
N THR A 141 -5.79 -3.85 12.15
CA THR A 141 -5.81 -4.58 13.43
C THR A 141 -7.20 -5.03 13.84
N ASP A 142 -8.26 -4.44 13.26
CA ASP A 142 -9.68 -4.77 13.50
C ASP A 142 -10.25 -5.77 12.47
N LYS A 143 -9.42 -6.26 11.56
CA LYS A 143 -9.77 -7.27 10.54
C LYS A 143 -8.83 -8.46 10.63
N THR A 144 -9.24 -9.55 10.01
CA THR A 144 -8.43 -10.78 9.93
C THR A 144 -8.25 -11.18 8.48
N GLU A 145 -7.26 -12.03 8.23
CA GLU A 145 -7.04 -12.62 6.90
C GLU A 145 -8.25 -13.43 6.44
N SER A 146 -9.01 -14.05 7.34
CA SER A 146 -10.27 -14.73 6.99
C SER A 146 -11.43 -13.77 6.70
N GLN A 147 -11.39 -12.54 7.22
CA GLN A 147 -12.46 -11.55 7.14
C GLN A 147 -11.91 -10.13 6.88
N PRO A 148 -11.34 -9.89 5.68
CA PRO A 148 -10.82 -8.58 5.32
C PRO A 148 -11.95 -7.57 5.09
N ALA A 149 -11.61 -6.28 5.11
CA ALA A 149 -12.43 -5.25 4.50
C ALA A 149 -12.30 -5.33 2.97
N LEU A 150 -13.41 -5.42 2.24
CA LEU A 150 -13.43 -5.62 0.79
C LEU A 150 -14.34 -4.57 0.13
N TRP A 151 -13.83 -3.90 -0.90
CA TRP A 151 -14.60 -2.91 -1.66
C TRP A 151 -14.08 -2.75 -3.09
N SER A 152 -14.84 -2.09 -3.93
CA SER A 152 -14.39 -1.68 -5.26
C SER A 152 -14.69 -0.21 -5.51
N ARG A 153 -14.14 0.34 -6.58
CA ARG A 153 -14.53 1.65 -7.10
C ARG A 153 -14.74 1.61 -8.61
N VAL A 154 -15.91 2.04 -9.06
CA VAL A 154 -16.32 2.03 -10.46
C VAL A 154 -16.90 3.40 -10.80
N GLY A 155 -16.29 4.11 -11.74
CA GLY A 155 -16.77 5.44 -12.16
C GLY A 155 -16.80 6.49 -11.04
N GLY A 156 -15.95 6.37 -10.02
CA GLY A 156 -15.94 7.22 -8.83
C GLY A 156 -16.76 6.69 -7.65
N ASP A 157 -17.66 5.73 -7.87
CA ASP A 157 -18.55 5.20 -6.84
C ASP A 157 -17.94 3.99 -6.13
N TYR A 158 -18.02 3.96 -4.80
CA TYR A 158 -17.56 2.84 -3.98
C TYR A 158 -18.65 1.77 -3.89
N MET A 159 -18.28 0.52 -4.21
CA MET A 159 -19.19 -0.61 -4.25
C MET A 159 -18.60 -1.84 -3.54
N GLY A 160 -19.34 -2.96 -3.51
CA GLY A 160 -18.81 -4.24 -3.06
C GLY A 160 -17.73 -4.78 -3.99
N ILE A 161 -16.76 -5.53 -3.46
CA ILE A 161 -15.69 -6.13 -4.29
C ILE A 161 -16.25 -7.02 -5.41
N GLY A 162 -17.38 -7.71 -5.17
CA GLY A 162 -18.01 -8.63 -6.12
C GLY A 162 -18.44 -7.99 -7.44
N GLU A 163 -18.71 -6.68 -7.45
CA GLU A 163 -19.13 -5.95 -8.66
C GLU A 163 -18.06 -5.91 -9.76
N VAL A 164 -16.79 -6.13 -9.38
CA VAL A 164 -15.65 -6.07 -10.32
C VAL A 164 -14.93 -7.40 -10.47
N LEU A 165 -15.36 -8.44 -9.76
CA LEU A 165 -14.78 -9.78 -9.82
C LEU A 165 -15.54 -10.69 -10.79
N ALA A 166 -14.97 -11.85 -11.11
CA ALA A 166 -15.50 -12.81 -12.09
C ALA A 166 -16.21 -14.00 -11.43
#